data_AF-A0A945FIA1-F1
#
_entry.id   AF-A0A945FIA1-F1
#
_cell.length_a   1.000
_cell.length_b   1.000
_cell.length_c   1.000
_cell.angle_alpha   90.00
_cell.angle_beta   90.00
_cell.angle_gamma   90.00
#
_symmetry.space_group_name_H-M   'P 1'
#
loop_
_entity.id
_entity.type
_entity.pdbx_description
1 polymer ?
#
loop_
_entity_poly.entity_id
_entity_poly.type
_entity_poly.pdbx_seq_one_letter_code
_entity_poly.pdbx_strand_id
1 'polypeptide(L)'
;MGFRIFISCMILSCIYIPTPTQAQTGEIWHGGLRVGQLFSHTELQDHYGINAYAFVRGGIKRYIMLEMGAGYGQYEGIGFNSDVWLSEFKLVFQPWRGRYIRPLVYVGTGLIWHNIQLFPIQATADAKKTGWKPIIPGGFGFQIPMTKSIRIEFLGGYTYTYRDDLDGTILTKGNDGFYHWTIGITFGSYIKPRPSKAKPKRVPVPESPDDDKDGLTDRDELNIYHTNPDQSDTDKDGLTDYEEVRLYFTNPNVLDSDADGLIDSEEILSYKTDPHIADTDSDGLTDGQEVITHLTDPLKADTDGDGMSDGDEIIKGRDPLEKE
;
A
#
# COMPACT_ATOMS: atom_id res chain seq x y z
N MET A 1 31.62 17.88 27.18
CA MET A 1 32.61 17.25 26.27
C MET A 1 32.02 16.09 25.45
N GLY A 2 31.10 15.28 25.99
CA GLY A 2 30.42 14.20 25.24
C GLY A 2 29.42 14.61 24.14
N PHE A 3 28.94 15.87 24.15
CA PHE A 3 27.92 16.36 23.21
C PHE A 3 28.46 16.74 21.81
N ARG A 4 29.74 17.13 21.71
CA ARG A 4 30.39 17.44 20.40
C ARG A 4 30.76 16.18 19.61
N ILE A 5 31.00 15.06 20.30
CA ILE A 5 31.36 13.78 19.67
C ILE A 5 30.12 13.10 19.07
N PHE A 6 28.94 13.25 19.69
CA PHE A 6 27.67 12.73 19.18
C PHE A 6 27.19 13.45 17.92
N ILE A 7 27.31 14.78 17.88
CA ILE A 7 26.96 15.61 16.71
C ILE A 7 27.89 15.31 15.51
N SER A 8 29.18 15.07 15.77
CA SER A 8 30.13 14.72 14.71
C SER A 8 29.88 13.34 14.11
N CYS A 9 29.33 12.37 14.87
CA CYS A 9 28.98 11.06 14.32
C CYS A 9 27.66 11.07 13.54
N MET A 10 26.65 11.85 13.96
CA MET A 10 25.36 11.89 13.24
C MET A 10 25.39 12.74 11.97
N ILE A 11 26.10 13.89 11.96
CA ILE A 11 26.21 14.72 10.75
C ILE A 11 27.10 14.03 9.70
N LEU A 12 28.11 13.22 10.10
CA LEU A 12 28.84 12.36 9.15
C LEU A 12 28.04 11.14 8.66
N SER A 13 26.99 10.72 9.37
CA SER A 13 26.12 9.61 8.92
C SER A 13 25.08 10.03 7.87
N CYS A 14 24.90 11.33 7.64
CA CYS A 14 23.99 11.87 6.62
C CYS A 14 24.51 11.73 5.17
N ILE A 15 25.67 11.12 4.96
CA ILE A 15 26.17 10.73 3.64
C ILE A 15 26.36 9.21 3.62
N TYR A 16 25.27 8.48 3.82
CA TYR A 16 25.29 7.04 3.53
C TYR A 16 25.19 6.86 2.02
N ILE A 17 26.33 6.49 1.41
CA ILE A 17 26.39 6.02 0.02
C ILE A 17 26.09 4.52 0.07
N PRO A 18 24.92 4.04 -0.39
CA PRO A 18 24.58 2.63 -0.31
C PRO A 18 25.56 1.78 -1.14
N THR A 19 26.02 0.68 -0.54
CA THR A 19 26.88 -0.32 -1.21
C THR A 19 26.07 -1.15 -2.23
N PRO A 20 26.71 -1.61 -3.33
CA PRO A 20 26.04 -2.21 -4.49
C PRO A 20 25.34 -3.57 -4.26
N THR A 21 25.37 -4.13 -3.04
CA THR A 21 24.68 -5.36 -2.64
C THR A 21 23.18 -5.18 -2.35
N GLN A 22 22.69 -3.96 -2.15
CA GLN A 22 21.28 -3.67 -1.79
C GLN A 22 20.28 -3.67 -2.97
N ALA A 23 20.73 -4.00 -4.19
CA ALA A 23 19.90 -3.94 -5.41
C ALA A 23 19.02 -5.18 -5.66
N GLN A 24 19.09 -6.23 -4.83
CA GLN A 24 18.36 -7.50 -5.03
C GLN A 24 17.09 -7.65 -4.17
N THR A 25 16.91 -6.86 -3.10
CA THR A 25 15.74 -6.94 -2.21
C THR A 25 14.66 -5.89 -2.48
N GLY A 26 14.92 -4.91 -3.36
CA GLY A 26 14.02 -3.77 -3.58
C GLY A 26 13.94 -2.78 -2.41
N GLU A 27 14.84 -2.90 -1.44
CA GLU A 27 14.90 -2.08 -0.23
C GLU A 27 15.61 -0.76 -0.51
N ILE A 28 14.81 0.26 -0.86
CA ILE A 28 15.29 1.61 -1.10
C ILE A 28 15.32 2.34 0.24
N TRP A 29 16.51 2.80 0.65
CA TRP A 29 16.64 3.75 1.74
C TRP A 29 16.20 5.14 1.27
N HIS A 30 15.47 5.81 2.14
CA HIS A 30 14.90 7.13 1.95
C HIS A 30 15.43 8.05 3.02
N GLY A 31 16.00 9.19 2.65
CA GLY A 31 16.33 10.28 3.58
C GLY A 31 15.30 11.39 3.42
N GLY A 32 14.97 12.13 4.47
CA GLY A 32 14.04 13.24 4.33
C GLY A 32 14.10 14.25 5.45
N LEU A 33 13.41 15.36 5.21
CA LEU A 33 13.24 16.46 6.15
C LEU A 33 11.75 16.74 6.30
N ARG A 34 11.32 16.97 7.53
CA ARG A 34 9.97 17.41 7.89
C ARG A 34 10.04 18.69 8.69
N VAL A 35 9.05 19.54 8.47
CA VAL A 35 8.74 20.68 9.31
C VAL A 35 7.28 20.65 9.70
N GLY A 36 6.96 21.13 10.89
CA GLY A 36 5.60 21.06 11.36
C GLY A 36 5.35 21.86 12.63
N GLN A 37 4.19 21.57 13.22
CA GLN A 37 3.74 22.15 14.47
C GLN A 37 3.29 21.04 15.42
N LEU A 38 3.52 21.29 16.71
CA LEU A 38 3.05 20.46 17.81
C LEU A 38 1.80 21.11 18.42
N PHE A 39 0.92 20.36 19.06
CA PHE A 39 -0.24 20.90 19.77
C PHE A 39 -0.43 20.10 21.06
N SER A 40 -0.49 20.74 22.22
CA SER A 40 -0.75 20.01 23.48
C SER A 40 -2.14 19.39 23.51
N HIS A 41 -2.24 18.27 24.24
CA HIS A 41 -3.49 17.61 24.54
C HIS A 41 -4.27 18.28 25.70
N THR A 42 -3.61 19.07 26.55
CA THR A 42 -4.23 19.61 27.78
C THR A 42 -3.86 21.05 28.13
N GLU A 43 -4.91 21.74 28.58
CA GLU A 43 -5.07 22.91 29.48
C GLU A 43 -4.76 24.36 29.13
N LEU A 44 -4.07 24.74 28.05
CA LEU A 44 -4.01 26.16 27.66
C LEU A 44 -4.09 26.30 26.14
N GLN A 45 -4.71 27.38 25.67
CA GLN A 45 -4.76 27.77 24.25
C GLN A 45 -3.34 28.13 23.75
N ASP A 46 -2.47 27.14 23.73
CA ASP A 46 -1.06 27.28 23.49
C ASP A 46 -0.78 27.29 21.98
N HIS A 47 0.11 28.18 21.57
CA HIS A 47 0.56 28.34 20.20
C HIS A 47 2.00 27.82 20.13
N TYR A 48 2.23 26.82 19.28
CA TYR A 48 3.47 26.06 19.29
C TYR A 48 4.38 26.39 18.11
N GLY A 49 5.68 26.41 18.43
CA GLY A 49 6.78 26.67 17.51
C GLY A 49 7.00 25.59 16.46
N ILE A 50 7.84 25.94 15.48
CA ILE A 50 8.20 25.09 14.35
C ILE A 50 9.10 23.96 14.85
N ASN A 51 8.74 22.70 14.56
CA ASN A 51 9.66 21.57 14.68
C ASN A 51 10.30 21.26 13.33
N ALA A 52 11.59 20.96 13.33
CA ALA A 52 12.34 20.47 12.19
C ALA A 52 12.86 19.07 12.51
N TYR A 53 12.66 18.12 11.61
CA TYR A 53 12.95 16.71 11.83
C TYR A 53 13.60 16.09 10.61
N ALA A 54 14.76 15.47 10.79
CA ALA A 54 15.47 14.73 9.76
C ALA A 54 15.34 13.23 10.02
N PHE A 55 15.16 12.44 8.97
CA PHE A 55 14.99 11.01 9.10
C PHE A 55 15.63 10.21 7.97
N VAL A 56 15.87 8.93 8.28
CA VAL A 56 16.25 7.89 7.36
C VAL A 56 15.25 6.75 7.51
N ARG A 57 14.68 6.27 6.41
CA ARG A 57 13.68 5.20 6.35
C ARG A 57 14.13 4.10 5.40
N GLY A 58 14.21 2.86 5.89
CA GLY A 58 14.55 1.67 5.12
C GLY A 58 13.37 0.69 5.03
N GLY A 59 13.21 0.01 3.90
CA GLY A 59 12.26 -1.10 3.78
C GLY A 59 12.76 -2.33 4.53
N ILE A 60 11.86 -3.01 5.27
CA ILE A 60 12.10 -4.36 5.84
C ILE A 60 11.32 -5.40 5.04
N LYS A 61 10.07 -5.09 4.68
CA LYS A 61 9.21 -5.90 3.83
C LYS A 61 8.47 -5.00 2.85
N ARG A 62 7.77 -5.58 1.87
CA ARG A 62 7.03 -4.87 0.82
C ARG A 62 6.16 -3.71 1.34
N TYR A 63 5.53 -3.87 2.49
CA TYR A 63 4.62 -2.90 3.10
C TYR A 63 5.10 -2.32 4.43
N ILE A 64 6.25 -2.77 4.95
CA ILE A 64 6.74 -2.40 6.28
C ILE A 64 8.13 -1.77 6.14
N MET A 65 8.29 -0.59 6.71
CA MET A 65 9.52 0.17 6.74
C MET A 65 9.89 0.50 8.18
N LEU A 66 11.18 0.69 8.41
CA LEU A 66 11.71 1.22 9.66
C LEU A 66 12.25 2.62 9.38
N GLU A 67 11.85 3.57 10.21
CA GLU A 67 12.31 4.95 10.17
C GLU A 67 13.03 5.30 11.46
N MET A 68 14.17 5.96 11.31
CA MET A 68 14.96 6.52 12.40
C MET A 68 15.13 8.01 12.13
N GLY A 69 14.93 8.85 13.11
CA GLY A 69 15.16 10.27 12.92
C GLY A 69 15.38 11.03 14.20
N ALA A 70 15.79 12.26 14.01
CA ALA A 70 16.00 13.21 15.08
C ALA A 70 15.53 14.58 14.65
N GLY A 71 15.06 15.35 15.62
CA GLY A 71 14.53 16.67 15.38
C GLY A 71 14.85 17.66 16.49
N TYR A 72 14.64 18.91 16.16
CA TYR A 72 14.69 20.03 17.07
C TYR A 72 13.38 20.80 16.96
N GLY A 73 12.86 21.28 18.08
CA GLY A 73 11.67 22.13 18.10
C GLY A 73 11.61 22.95 19.37
N GLN A 74 10.65 23.85 19.40
CA GLN A 74 10.33 24.66 20.56
C GLN A 74 8.92 24.34 21.02
N TYR A 75 8.79 24.08 22.31
CA TYR A 75 7.54 23.83 22.99
C TYR A 75 7.22 25.06 23.82
N GLU A 76 6.21 25.83 23.41
CA GLU A 76 5.86 27.13 24.00
C GLU A 76 4.41 27.12 24.46
N GLY A 77 4.14 27.67 25.64
CA GLY A 77 2.80 27.84 26.21
C GLY A 77 2.72 29.14 27.01
N ILE A 78 1.55 29.45 27.59
CA ILE A 78 1.38 30.70 28.35
C ILE A 78 2.32 30.70 29.58
N GLY A 79 3.41 31.46 29.50
CA GLY A 79 4.43 31.54 30.56
C GLY A 79 5.42 30.38 30.56
N PHE A 80 5.43 29.53 29.52
CA PHE A 80 6.34 28.40 29.39
C PHE A 80 7.05 28.42 28.03
N ASN A 81 8.36 28.17 28.03
CA ASN A 81 9.11 27.94 26.80
C ASN A 81 10.20 26.89 27.07
N SER A 82 10.26 25.87 26.23
CA SER A 82 11.28 24.83 26.27
C SER A 82 11.81 24.52 24.89
N ASP A 83 13.14 24.48 24.75
CA ASP A 83 13.77 23.86 23.59
C ASP A 83 13.71 22.35 23.75
N VAL A 84 13.49 21.66 22.65
CA VAL A 84 13.24 20.23 22.63
C VAL A 84 14.05 19.56 21.52
N TRP A 85 14.74 18.48 21.90
CA TRP A 85 15.43 17.58 20.97
C TRP A 85 14.74 16.22 20.98
N LEU A 86 14.38 15.74 19.81
CA LEU A 86 13.64 14.50 19.62
C LEU A 86 14.53 13.46 18.96
N SER A 87 14.45 12.20 19.38
CA SER A 87 14.99 11.05 18.66
C SER A 87 13.96 9.94 18.65
N GLU A 88 13.63 9.44 17.45
CA GLU A 88 12.53 8.50 17.26
C GLU A 88 12.94 7.31 16.39
N PHE A 89 12.36 6.16 16.72
CA PHE A 89 12.37 4.93 15.94
C PHE A 89 10.93 4.55 15.65
N LYS A 90 10.55 4.52 14.38
CA LYS A 90 9.17 4.31 13.92
C LYS A 90 9.09 3.09 13.01
N LEU A 91 8.12 2.24 13.26
CA LEU A 91 7.64 1.26 12.29
C LEU A 91 6.59 1.94 11.42
N VAL A 92 6.80 1.93 10.11
CA VAL A 92 5.93 2.58 9.14
C VAL A 92 5.30 1.52 8.26
N PHE A 93 3.98 1.41 8.31
CA PHE A 93 3.18 0.55 7.47
C PHE A 93 2.58 1.36 6.31
N GLN A 94 2.71 0.82 5.11
CA GLN A 94 2.19 1.44 3.89
C GLN A 94 1.31 0.41 3.18
N PRO A 95 -0.01 0.40 3.42
CA PRO A 95 -0.90 -0.70 3.02
C PRO A 95 -0.96 -0.90 1.50
N TRP A 96 -0.92 0.20 0.73
CA TRP A 96 -0.78 0.14 -0.72
C TRP A 96 0.19 1.20 -1.25
N ARG A 97 0.74 0.95 -2.44
CA ARG A 97 1.68 1.85 -3.12
C ARG A 97 1.06 2.42 -4.40
N GLY A 98 0.06 3.28 -4.23
CA GLY A 98 -0.59 3.96 -5.35
C GLY A 98 0.38 4.81 -6.18
N ARG A 99 -0.02 5.06 -7.44
CA ARG A 99 0.71 5.92 -8.38
C ARG A 99 0.71 7.39 -7.92
N TYR A 100 -0.42 7.85 -7.40
CA TYR A 100 -0.64 9.25 -7.03
C TYR A 100 -0.54 9.51 -5.52
N ILE A 101 -1.07 8.59 -4.70
CA ILE A 101 -1.09 8.72 -3.24
C ILE A 101 -0.65 7.40 -2.61
N ARG A 102 0.11 7.52 -1.52
CA ARG A 102 0.67 6.42 -0.75
C ARG A 102 0.35 6.65 0.73
N PRO A 103 -0.74 6.07 1.25
CA PRO A 103 -1.09 6.24 2.66
C PRO A 103 -0.04 5.55 3.53
N LEU A 104 0.22 6.13 4.69
CA LEU A 104 1.13 5.60 5.68
C LEU A 104 0.49 5.64 7.07
N VAL A 105 0.79 4.64 7.87
CA VAL A 105 0.48 4.57 9.29
C VAL A 105 1.78 4.27 10.01
N TYR A 106 2.03 4.90 11.16
CA TYR A 106 3.24 4.64 11.92
C TYR A 106 2.97 4.55 13.42
N VAL A 107 3.82 3.76 14.07
CA VAL A 107 3.93 3.69 15.53
C VAL A 107 5.40 3.55 15.86
N GLY A 108 5.83 4.13 16.97
CA GLY A 108 7.24 4.12 17.32
C GLY A 108 7.52 4.27 18.80
N THR A 109 8.79 4.44 19.09
CA THR A 109 9.30 4.79 20.40
C THR A 109 10.40 5.83 20.23
N GLY A 110 10.65 6.62 21.26
CA GLY A 110 11.68 7.64 21.19
C GLY A 110 12.06 8.21 22.54
N LEU A 111 12.97 9.16 22.49
CA LEU A 111 13.40 9.96 23.61
C LEU A 111 13.27 11.44 23.24
N ILE A 112 12.79 12.23 24.19
CA ILE A 112 12.74 13.68 24.10
C ILE A 112 13.63 14.27 25.19
N TRP A 113 14.55 15.14 24.80
CA TRP A 113 15.31 15.96 25.75
C TRP A 113 14.73 17.37 25.75
N HIS A 114 14.38 17.87 26.92
CA HIS A 114 13.80 19.20 27.09
C HIS A 114 14.72 20.10 27.90
N ASN A 115 14.68 21.40 27.61
CA ASN A 115 15.33 22.46 28.37
C ASN A 115 14.39 23.64 28.55
N ILE A 116 13.75 23.69 29.72
CA ILE A 116 12.79 24.71 30.08
C ILE A 116 13.53 26.03 30.34
N GLN A 117 13.28 27.00 29.48
CA GLN A 117 13.82 28.36 29.60
C GLN A 117 12.98 29.21 30.55
N LEU A 118 11.65 29.05 30.50
CA LEU A 118 10.69 29.77 31.34
C LEU A 118 9.69 28.77 31.93
N PHE A 119 9.52 28.80 33.26
CA PHE A 119 8.54 27.99 33.98
C PHE A 119 7.20 28.75 34.10
N PRO A 120 6.05 28.06 34.02
CA PRO A 120 4.77 28.67 34.26
C PRO A 120 4.66 29.16 35.71
N ILE A 121 3.82 30.17 35.94
CA ILE A 121 3.61 30.81 37.25
C ILE A 121 3.11 29.80 38.32
N GLN A 122 2.55 28.66 37.89
CA GLN A 122 2.03 27.57 38.72
C GLN A 122 2.92 26.30 38.70
N ALA A 123 4.20 26.40 38.31
CA ALA A 123 5.11 25.26 38.29
C ALA A 123 5.23 24.59 39.68
N THR A 124 5.12 23.27 39.72
CA THR A 124 5.32 22.48 40.94
C THR A 124 6.81 22.41 41.29
N ALA A 125 7.14 22.30 42.58
CA ALA A 125 8.53 22.33 43.07
C ALA A 125 9.44 21.23 42.50
N ASP A 126 8.87 20.19 41.90
CA ASP A 126 9.58 19.03 41.35
C ASP A 126 9.84 19.10 39.83
N ALA A 127 9.40 20.18 39.16
CA ALA A 127 9.60 20.37 37.72
C ALA A 127 11.10 20.52 37.39
N LYS A 128 11.66 19.53 36.69
CA LYS A 128 13.09 19.54 36.31
C LYS A 128 13.30 20.41 35.08
N LYS A 129 14.23 21.36 35.19
CA LYS A 129 14.63 22.26 34.10
C LYS A 129 15.11 21.53 32.85
N THR A 130 15.85 20.42 33.02
CA THR A 130 16.34 19.60 31.91
C THR A 130 16.18 18.12 32.21
N GLY A 131 15.91 17.32 31.18
CA GLY A 131 15.73 15.90 31.35
C GLY A 131 15.49 15.16 30.04
N TRP A 132 15.68 13.84 30.08
CA TRP A 132 15.25 12.92 29.02
C TRP A 132 13.93 12.27 29.42
N LYS A 133 12.99 12.18 28.49
CA LYS A 133 11.70 11.50 28.69
C LYS A 133 11.46 10.49 27.57
N PRO A 134 10.95 9.28 27.90
CA PRO A 134 10.51 8.33 26.89
C PRO A 134 9.19 8.75 26.26
N ILE A 135 9.06 8.55 24.95
CA ILE A 135 7.88 8.90 24.16
C ILE A 135 7.43 7.74 23.27
N ILE A 136 6.14 7.73 22.93
CA ILE A 136 5.54 6.81 21.96
C ILE A 136 4.80 7.65 20.91
N PRO A 137 5.40 7.90 19.74
CA PRO A 137 4.71 8.54 18.62
C PRO A 137 3.84 7.53 17.87
N GLY A 138 2.62 7.94 17.51
CA GLY A 138 1.73 7.17 16.65
C GLY A 138 0.86 8.08 15.78
N GLY A 139 0.60 7.65 14.55
CA GLY A 139 -0.23 8.45 13.65
C GLY A 139 -0.33 7.91 12.25
N PHE A 140 -0.78 8.77 11.35
CA PHE A 140 -1.06 8.45 9.96
C PHE A 140 -0.66 9.58 9.03
N GLY A 141 -0.71 9.33 7.74
CA GLY A 141 -0.36 10.32 6.74
C GLY A 141 -0.45 9.77 5.33
N PHE A 142 0.11 10.51 4.40
CA PHE A 142 0.25 10.06 3.03
C PHE A 142 1.47 10.69 2.37
N GLN A 143 1.97 10.02 1.34
CA GLN A 143 3.01 10.54 0.46
C GLN A 143 2.47 10.73 -0.95
N ILE A 144 2.89 11.82 -1.58
CA ILE A 144 2.62 12.16 -2.97
C ILE A 144 3.94 12.02 -3.73
N PRO A 145 4.09 11.02 -4.62
CA PRO A 145 5.25 10.90 -5.48
C PRO A 145 5.28 12.03 -6.51
N MET A 146 6.30 12.90 -6.45
CA MET A 146 6.49 13.97 -7.42
C MET A 146 7.39 13.52 -8.56
N THR A 147 8.44 12.76 -8.24
CA THR A 147 9.37 12.16 -9.21
C THR A 147 9.76 10.75 -8.76
N LYS A 148 10.62 10.07 -9.52
CA LYS A 148 11.17 8.76 -9.13
C LYS A 148 11.95 8.80 -7.80
N SER A 149 12.49 9.97 -7.45
CA SER A 149 13.35 10.16 -6.28
C SER A 149 12.75 11.11 -5.23
N ILE A 150 11.79 11.96 -5.58
CA ILE A 150 11.25 12.98 -4.68
C ILE A 150 9.79 12.68 -4.37
N ARG A 151 9.44 12.71 -3.09
CA ARG A 151 8.07 12.59 -2.60
C ARG A 151 7.81 13.69 -1.59
N ILE A 152 6.60 14.22 -1.60
CA ILE A 152 6.10 15.09 -0.54
C ILE A 152 5.33 14.19 0.44
N GLU A 153 5.45 14.44 1.74
CA GLU A 153 4.72 13.70 2.76
C GLU A 153 4.01 14.63 3.73
N PHE A 154 2.82 14.21 4.13
CA PHE A 154 2.00 14.87 5.13
C PHE A 154 1.71 13.83 6.21
N LEU A 155 1.99 14.16 7.46
CA LEU A 155 1.75 13.29 8.60
C LEU A 155 1.02 14.06 9.70
N GLY A 156 0.02 13.41 10.27
CA GLY A 156 -0.64 13.81 11.51
C GLY A 156 -0.47 12.71 12.55
N GLY A 157 -0.42 13.06 13.83
CA GLY A 157 -0.28 12.05 14.87
C GLY A 157 -0.40 12.61 16.27
N TYR A 158 -0.21 11.70 17.21
CA TYR A 158 -0.19 11.95 18.64
C TYR A 158 1.03 11.26 19.25
N THR A 159 1.77 11.99 20.05
CA THR A 159 2.90 11.48 20.81
C THR A 159 2.53 11.42 22.27
N TYR A 160 2.46 10.20 22.78
CA TYR A 160 2.20 9.93 24.18
C TYR A 160 3.51 9.98 24.98
N THR A 161 3.48 10.59 26.16
CA THR A 161 4.60 10.58 27.11
C THR A 161 4.20 9.89 28.41
N TYR A 162 5.09 9.08 28.97
CA TYR A 162 4.78 8.24 30.14
C TYR A 162 4.66 9.00 31.47
N ARG A 163 4.89 10.33 31.49
CA ARG A 163 4.88 11.14 32.70
C ARG A 163 4.27 12.52 32.43
N ASP A 164 3.51 12.98 33.42
CA ASP A 164 2.78 14.25 33.58
C ASP A 164 3.70 15.41 33.97
N ASP A 165 4.85 15.58 33.29
CA ASP A 165 5.78 16.68 33.62
C ASP A 165 6.51 17.25 32.41
N LEU A 166 5.92 17.15 31.21
CA LEU A 166 6.55 17.69 30.00
C LEU A 166 6.47 19.23 29.96
N ASP A 167 5.44 19.81 30.58
CA ASP A 167 5.19 21.25 30.68
C ASP A 167 5.60 21.87 32.05
N GLY A 168 6.10 21.04 32.97
CA GLY A 168 6.53 21.47 34.31
C GLY A 168 5.39 21.68 35.32
N THR A 169 4.18 21.18 35.06
CA THR A 169 3.07 21.12 36.02
C THR A 169 2.69 19.66 36.32
N ILE A 170 2.24 19.36 37.54
CA ILE A 170 1.74 18.02 37.96
C ILE A 170 0.29 18.19 38.44
N LEU A 171 -0.50 18.94 37.68
CA LEU A 171 -1.86 19.31 38.06
C LEU A 171 -2.88 18.61 37.17
N THR A 172 -2.85 17.28 37.10
CA THR A 172 -4.03 16.39 37.12
C THR A 172 -3.60 14.95 36.86
N LYS A 173 -4.40 13.94 37.23
CA LYS A 173 -4.11 12.52 36.97
C LYS A 173 -4.25 12.17 35.47
N GLY A 174 -3.45 12.78 34.61
CA GLY A 174 -3.36 12.51 33.17
C GLY A 174 -1.95 12.07 32.79
N ASN A 175 -1.77 11.49 31.61
CA ASN A 175 -0.45 11.36 31.01
C ASN A 175 -0.35 12.43 29.93
N ASP A 176 0.74 13.20 29.95
CA ASP A 176 0.96 14.24 28.96
C ASP A 176 1.17 13.66 27.56
N GLY A 177 0.69 14.38 26.56
CA GLY A 177 1.00 14.10 25.17
C GLY A 177 0.68 15.29 24.29
N PHE A 178 1.15 15.21 23.05
CA PHE A 178 0.97 16.27 22.08
C PHE A 178 0.57 15.71 20.71
N TYR A 179 -0.39 16.34 20.07
CA TYR A 179 -0.64 16.16 18.65
C TYR A 179 0.46 16.81 17.84
N HIS A 180 0.65 16.34 16.62
CA HIS A 180 1.57 16.98 15.70
C HIS A 180 1.10 16.83 14.26
N TRP A 181 1.42 17.84 13.46
CA TRP A 181 1.21 17.85 12.03
C TRP A 181 2.51 18.28 11.35
N THR A 182 2.96 17.52 10.37
CA THR A 182 4.21 17.79 9.65
C THR A 182 4.02 17.66 8.16
N ILE A 183 4.66 18.55 7.41
CA ILE A 183 4.88 18.44 5.98
C ILE A 183 6.38 18.19 5.74
N GLY A 184 6.71 17.31 4.81
CA GLY A 184 8.09 16.97 4.53
C GLY A 184 8.35 16.64 3.08
N ILE A 185 9.65 16.60 2.79
CA ILE A 185 10.19 16.10 1.54
C ILE A 185 11.02 14.85 1.83
N THR A 186 10.75 13.79 1.08
CA THR A 186 11.50 12.55 1.11
C THR A 186 12.28 12.38 -0.18
N PHE A 187 13.58 12.16 -0.04
CA PHE A 187 14.49 11.80 -1.10
C PHE A 187 14.75 10.29 -1.04
N GLY A 188 14.38 9.58 -2.10
CA GLY A 188 14.84 8.23 -2.34
C GLY A 188 16.09 8.23 -3.19
N SER A 189 17.04 7.37 -2.87
CA SER A 189 18.05 6.97 -3.84
C SER A 189 17.36 6.17 -4.94
N TYR A 190 17.06 6.81 -6.07
CA TYR A 190 16.84 6.08 -7.32
C TYR A 190 18.19 5.54 -7.78
N ILE A 191 18.58 4.39 -7.25
CA ILE A 191 19.58 3.57 -7.90
C ILE A 191 18.86 3.12 -9.17
N LYS A 192 19.25 3.64 -10.35
CA LYS A 192 18.95 2.94 -11.61
C LYS A 192 19.29 1.49 -11.30
N PRO A 193 18.35 0.53 -11.36
CA PRO A 193 18.76 -0.86 -11.24
C PRO A 193 19.96 -0.98 -12.16
N ARG A 194 21.10 -1.48 -11.64
CA ARG A 194 22.17 -1.92 -12.55
C ARG A 194 21.42 -2.66 -13.65
N PRO A 195 21.57 -2.29 -14.94
CA PRO A 195 20.85 -2.98 -16.00
C PRO A 195 21.00 -4.46 -15.68
N SER A 196 19.89 -5.12 -15.35
CA SER A 196 19.82 -6.31 -14.50
C SER A 196 20.81 -7.36 -14.98
N LYS A 197 22.09 -7.31 -14.55
CA LYS A 197 23.24 -7.88 -15.30
C LYS A 197 22.89 -8.17 -16.77
N ALA A 198 22.46 -7.20 -17.58
CA ALA A 198 21.90 -7.44 -18.93
C ALA A 198 21.38 -8.88 -19.14
N LYS A 199 20.20 -9.27 -18.59
CA LYS A 199 19.65 -10.66 -18.56
C LYS A 199 20.76 -11.69 -18.79
N PRO A 200 21.48 -12.19 -17.75
CA PRO A 200 22.83 -12.75 -17.87
C PRO A 200 23.05 -13.35 -19.25
N LYS A 201 23.58 -12.54 -20.19
CA LYS A 201 23.50 -12.73 -21.65
C LYS A 201 23.12 -14.17 -21.94
N ARG A 202 21.80 -14.49 -22.05
CA ARG A 202 21.26 -15.86 -21.81
C ARG A 202 22.41 -16.81 -22.01
N VAL A 203 23.04 -17.32 -20.94
CA VAL A 203 23.50 -18.70 -21.13
C VAL A 203 22.19 -19.33 -21.56
N PRO A 204 22.08 -19.86 -22.78
CA PRO A 204 20.91 -20.62 -23.09
C PRO A 204 20.95 -21.75 -22.06
N VAL A 205 20.28 -21.56 -20.91
CA VAL A 205 19.28 -22.53 -20.52
C VAL A 205 18.51 -22.64 -21.83
N PRO A 206 18.60 -23.78 -22.53
CA PRO A 206 17.83 -23.93 -23.76
C PRO A 206 16.48 -23.32 -23.44
N GLU A 207 16.06 -22.32 -24.24
CA GLU A 207 14.66 -21.94 -24.23
C GLU A 207 13.95 -23.29 -24.22
N SER A 208 13.25 -23.62 -23.12
CA SER A 208 12.32 -24.73 -23.18
C SER A 208 11.53 -24.41 -24.44
N PRO A 209 11.47 -25.34 -25.40
CA PRO A 209 10.79 -25.03 -26.63
C PRO A 209 9.36 -24.59 -26.30
N ASP A 210 8.83 -23.87 -27.26
CA ASP A 210 7.48 -23.33 -27.31
C ASP A 210 7.08 -23.73 -28.73
N ASP A 211 6.77 -25.03 -28.85
CA ASP A 211 6.71 -25.72 -30.14
C ASP A 211 5.54 -25.21 -30.98
N ASP A 212 4.42 -24.84 -30.35
CA ASP A 212 3.24 -24.24 -30.97
C ASP A 212 3.23 -22.70 -31.03
N LYS A 213 4.07 -22.02 -30.23
CA LYS A 213 4.26 -20.55 -30.20
C LYS A 213 3.04 -19.78 -29.70
N ASP A 214 2.26 -20.36 -28.80
CA ASP A 214 1.15 -19.68 -28.13
C ASP A 214 1.62 -18.71 -27.03
N GLY A 215 2.87 -18.88 -26.55
CA GLY A 215 3.49 -18.07 -25.52
C GLY A 215 3.60 -18.73 -24.14
N LEU A 216 3.12 -19.96 -23.98
CA LEU A 216 3.53 -20.89 -22.95
C LEU A 216 4.84 -21.58 -23.37
N THR A 217 5.31 -22.54 -22.58
CA THR A 217 6.53 -23.29 -22.93
C THR A 217 6.21 -24.75 -22.71
N ASP A 218 6.78 -25.66 -23.50
CA ASP A 218 6.44 -27.09 -23.42
C ASP A 218 6.57 -27.63 -22.00
N ARG A 219 7.54 -27.10 -21.24
CA ARG A 219 7.75 -27.50 -19.85
C ARG A 219 6.60 -27.08 -18.95
N ASP A 220 6.12 -25.85 -19.10
CA ASP A 220 5.04 -25.32 -18.29
C ASP A 220 3.71 -25.99 -18.69
N GLU A 221 3.52 -26.24 -19.98
CA GLU A 221 2.39 -27.03 -20.51
C GLU A 221 2.40 -28.45 -19.94
N LEU A 222 3.50 -29.21 -20.06
CA LEU A 222 3.56 -30.59 -19.57
C LEU A 222 3.48 -30.71 -18.04
N ASN A 223 4.11 -29.79 -17.29
CA ASN A 223 4.30 -29.94 -15.83
C ASN A 223 3.32 -29.13 -14.98
N ILE A 224 2.65 -28.12 -15.53
CA ILE A 224 1.79 -27.20 -14.77
C ILE A 224 0.35 -27.27 -15.28
N TYR A 225 0.14 -27.03 -16.57
CA TYR A 225 -1.21 -26.92 -17.15
C TYR A 225 -1.73 -28.23 -17.75
N HIS A 226 -0.82 -29.20 -17.93
CA HIS A 226 -1.07 -30.50 -18.54
C HIS A 226 -1.69 -30.42 -19.95
N THR A 227 -1.36 -29.36 -20.68
CA THR A 227 -1.76 -29.12 -22.06
C THR A 227 -0.79 -29.77 -23.07
N ASN A 228 -1.10 -29.68 -24.38
CA ASN A 228 -0.29 -30.27 -25.44
C ASN A 228 0.67 -29.25 -26.07
N PRO A 229 2.01 -29.38 -25.89
CA PRO A 229 3.03 -28.46 -26.41
C PRO A 229 3.06 -28.23 -27.93
N ASP A 230 2.45 -29.15 -28.68
CA ASP A 230 2.37 -29.07 -30.13
C ASP A 230 1.07 -28.39 -30.62
N GLN A 231 0.21 -27.94 -29.71
CA GLN A 231 -1.10 -27.37 -29.99
C GLN A 231 -1.36 -26.10 -29.18
N SER A 232 -1.40 -24.96 -29.88
CA SER A 232 -1.64 -23.65 -29.24
C SER A 232 -3.01 -23.52 -28.55
N ASP A 233 -3.89 -24.48 -28.78
CA ASP A 233 -5.27 -24.57 -28.31
C ASP A 233 -5.54 -26.09 -28.12
N THR A 234 -5.44 -26.51 -26.87
CA THR A 234 -5.42 -27.92 -26.48
C THR A 234 -6.82 -28.54 -26.55
N ASP A 235 -7.85 -27.86 -26.08
CA ASP A 235 -9.23 -28.34 -26.07
C ASP A 235 -10.07 -27.93 -27.29
N LYS A 236 -9.53 -27.02 -28.11
CA LYS A 236 -10.07 -26.58 -29.40
C LYS A 236 -11.34 -25.78 -29.28
N ASP A 237 -11.49 -25.02 -28.21
CA ASP A 237 -12.60 -24.11 -28.03
C ASP A 237 -12.42 -22.80 -28.83
N GLY A 238 -11.21 -22.48 -29.27
CA GLY A 238 -10.88 -21.28 -30.04
C GLY A 238 -10.12 -20.20 -29.26
N LEU A 239 -9.82 -20.41 -27.98
CA LEU A 239 -8.84 -19.68 -27.19
C LEU A 239 -7.51 -20.42 -27.19
N THR A 240 -6.40 -19.69 -27.12
CA THR A 240 -5.10 -20.34 -26.92
C THR A 240 -4.88 -20.72 -25.46
N ASP A 241 -4.12 -21.78 -25.20
CA ASP A 241 -3.81 -22.22 -23.83
C ASP A 241 -3.21 -21.06 -23.01
N TYR A 242 -2.37 -20.23 -23.64
CA TYR A 242 -1.86 -18.99 -23.07
C TYR A 242 -2.97 -18.00 -22.69
N GLU A 243 -3.94 -17.74 -23.56
CA GLU A 243 -5.03 -16.79 -23.32
C GLU A 243 -5.91 -17.23 -22.16
N GLU A 244 -6.27 -18.50 -22.13
CA GLU A 244 -7.02 -19.09 -21.02
C GLU A 244 -6.26 -18.97 -19.70
N VAL A 245 -4.99 -19.37 -19.68
CA VAL A 245 -4.19 -19.37 -18.45
C VAL A 245 -3.79 -17.98 -17.96
N ARG A 246 -3.66 -16.99 -18.86
CA ARG A 246 -3.09 -15.66 -18.52
C ARG A 246 -4.07 -14.51 -18.59
N LEU A 247 -5.12 -14.62 -19.39
CA LEU A 247 -6.08 -13.52 -19.62
C LEU A 247 -7.44 -13.84 -19.01
N TYR A 248 -7.99 -15.02 -19.30
CA TYR A 248 -9.38 -15.37 -18.99
C TYR A 248 -9.53 -16.25 -17.75
N PHE A 249 -8.45 -16.88 -17.33
CA PHE A 249 -8.37 -17.78 -16.17
C PHE A 249 -9.33 -18.98 -16.23
N THR A 250 -9.66 -19.41 -17.45
CA THR A 250 -10.37 -20.66 -17.76
C THR A 250 -9.40 -21.85 -17.78
N ASN A 251 -9.92 -23.06 -17.98
CA ASN A 251 -9.12 -24.27 -17.98
C ASN A 251 -8.80 -24.73 -19.41
N PRO A 252 -7.53 -24.71 -19.86
CA PRO A 252 -7.14 -25.01 -21.25
C PRO A 252 -7.25 -26.47 -21.67
N ASN A 253 -7.98 -27.27 -20.91
CA ASN A 253 -8.27 -28.66 -21.22
C ASN A 253 -9.78 -28.94 -21.22
N VAL A 254 -10.61 -27.90 -21.08
CA VAL A 254 -12.05 -27.98 -20.93
C VAL A 254 -12.69 -26.85 -21.72
N LEU A 255 -13.32 -27.23 -22.82
CA LEU A 255 -13.97 -26.32 -23.76
C LEU A 255 -15.10 -25.43 -23.17
N ASP A 256 -15.69 -25.83 -22.05
CA ASP A 256 -16.84 -25.20 -21.41
C ASP A 256 -16.63 -25.32 -19.89
N SER A 257 -16.14 -24.23 -19.30
CA SER A 257 -15.61 -24.16 -17.95
C SER A 257 -16.70 -24.29 -16.87
N ASP A 258 -17.92 -23.85 -17.13
CA ASP A 258 -19.05 -23.91 -16.19
C ASP A 258 -20.13 -24.95 -16.55
N ALA A 259 -19.95 -25.62 -17.69
CA ALA A 259 -20.76 -26.72 -18.21
C ALA A 259 -22.22 -26.34 -18.53
N ASP A 260 -22.43 -25.13 -19.03
CA ASP A 260 -23.76 -24.61 -19.35
C ASP A 260 -24.21 -24.85 -20.81
N GLY A 261 -23.27 -25.28 -21.66
CA GLY A 261 -23.49 -25.60 -23.06
C GLY A 261 -22.92 -24.58 -24.06
N LEU A 262 -22.38 -23.45 -23.60
CA LEU A 262 -21.54 -22.55 -24.40
C LEU A 262 -20.07 -22.84 -24.13
N ILE A 263 -19.24 -22.68 -25.16
CA ILE A 263 -17.79 -22.82 -24.99
C ILE A 263 -17.18 -21.50 -24.52
N ASP A 264 -16.07 -21.55 -23.77
CA ASP A 264 -15.49 -20.36 -23.13
C ASP A 264 -15.21 -19.24 -24.15
N SER A 265 -14.71 -19.62 -25.34
CA SER A 265 -14.48 -18.68 -26.44
C SER A 265 -15.76 -17.98 -26.92
N GLU A 266 -16.90 -18.66 -26.97
CA GLU A 266 -18.19 -18.09 -27.40
C GLU A 266 -18.71 -17.09 -26.38
N GLU A 267 -18.64 -17.45 -25.11
CA GLU A 267 -19.01 -16.59 -23.99
C GLU A 267 -18.16 -15.32 -23.96
N ILE A 268 -16.83 -15.47 -24.00
CA ILE A 268 -15.89 -14.35 -23.93
C ILE A 268 -15.96 -13.47 -25.18
N LEU A 269 -15.98 -14.06 -26.38
CA LEU A 269 -15.80 -13.32 -27.63
C LEU A 269 -17.13 -12.86 -28.23
N SER A 270 -18.21 -13.63 -28.09
CA SER A 270 -19.50 -13.39 -28.75
C SER A 270 -20.55 -12.81 -27.81
N TYR A 271 -20.83 -13.49 -26.69
CA TYR A 271 -21.98 -13.16 -25.83
C TYR A 271 -21.65 -12.21 -24.68
N LYS A 272 -20.38 -12.11 -24.29
CA LYS A 272 -19.88 -11.31 -23.15
C LYS A 272 -20.42 -11.74 -21.80
N THR A 273 -20.79 -13.02 -21.68
CA THR A 273 -21.11 -13.70 -20.42
C THR A 273 -19.83 -14.07 -19.66
N ASP A 274 -19.97 -14.55 -18.42
CA ASP A 274 -18.84 -14.98 -17.60
C ASP A 274 -18.68 -16.52 -17.68
N PRO A 275 -17.60 -17.05 -18.29
CA PRO A 275 -17.43 -18.50 -18.51
C PRO A 275 -17.22 -19.33 -17.23
N HIS A 276 -17.36 -18.71 -16.06
CA HIS A 276 -17.32 -19.36 -14.75
C HIS A 276 -18.70 -19.38 -14.08
N ILE A 277 -19.75 -18.89 -14.75
CA ILE A 277 -21.09 -18.68 -14.21
C ILE A 277 -22.13 -19.08 -15.26
N ALA A 278 -22.67 -20.29 -15.09
CA ALA A 278 -23.64 -20.87 -16.01
C ALA A 278 -24.95 -20.06 -16.22
N ASP A 279 -25.22 -19.03 -15.43
CA ASP A 279 -26.41 -18.16 -15.48
C ASP A 279 -25.94 -16.75 -15.07
N THR A 280 -25.48 -15.98 -16.05
CA THR A 280 -24.76 -14.72 -15.84
C THR A 280 -25.65 -13.63 -15.25
N ASP A 281 -26.92 -13.57 -15.64
CA ASP A 281 -27.87 -12.55 -15.16
C ASP A 281 -28.78 -13.00 -14.01
N SER A 282 -28.68 -14.29 -13.64
CA SER A 282 -29.31 -14.92 -12.48
C SER A 282 -30.84 -14.95 -12.54
N ASP A 283 -31.40 -15.18 -13.71
CA ASP A 283 -32.85 -15.25 -13.94
C ASP A 283 -33.44 -16.68 -13.84
N GLY A 284 -32.57 -17.69 -13.79
CA GLY A 284 -32.91 -19.09 -13.68
C GLY A 284 -32.81 -19.91 -14.98
N LEU A 285 -32.44 -19.28 -16.11
CA LEU A 285 -31.99 -19.95 -17.32
C LEU A 285 -30.45 -19.91 -17.39
N THR A 286 -29.84 -20.93 -17.98
CA THR A 286 -28.40 -20.87 -18.23
C THR A 286 -28.09 -20.04 -19.47
N ASP A 287 -26.91 -19.43 -19.57
CA ASP A 287 -26.54 -18.60 -20.72
C ASP A 287 -26.66 -19.42 -22.03
N GLY A 288 -26.26 -20.69 -21.98
CA GLY A 288 -26.46 -21.65 -23.07
C GLY A 288 -27.92 -21.98 -23.37
N GLN A 289 -28.81 -22.05 -22.38
CA GLN A 289 -30.25 -22.22 -22.63
C GLN A 289 -30.84 -21.00 -23.34
N GLU A 290 -30.47 -19.82 -22.88
CA GLU A 290 -30.90 -18.56 -23.46
C GLU A 290 -30.44 -18.42 -24.91
N VAL A 291 -29.15 -18.62 -25.17
CA VAL A 291 -28.58 -18.48 -26.50
C VAL A 291 -29.06 -19.57 -27.48
N ILE A 292 -29.13 -20.82 -27.04
CA ILE A 292 -29.35 -21.97 -27.93
C ILE A 292 -30.84 -22.29 -28.07
N THR A 293 -31.62 -22.15 -27.00
CA THR A 293 -33.00 -22.65 -26.92
C THR A 293 -34.03 -21.54 -26.97
N HIS A 294 -33.86 -20.48 -26.16
CA HIS A 294 -34.89 -19.46 -25.96
C HIS A 294 -34.68 -18.21 -26.83
N LEU A 295 -33.47 -18.00 -27.34
CA LEU A 295 -33.05 -16.86 -28.14
C LEU A 295 -33.20 -15.52 -27.40
N THR A 296 -33.06 -15.55 -26.08
CA THR A 296 -33.04 -14.39 -25.17
C THR A 296 -31.63 -13.81 -25.05
N ASP A 297 -31.48 -12.67 -24.36
CA ASP A 297 -30.19 -12.01 -24.12
C ASP A 297 -29.64 -12.44 -22.74
N PRO A 298 -28.57 -13.27 -22.67
CA PRO A 298 -28.07 -13.85 -21.42
C PRO A 298 -27.41 -12.85 -20.45
N LEU A 299 -27.47 -11.57 -20.78
CA LEU A 299 -27.04 -10.47 -19.92
C LEU A 299 -28.22 -9.67 -19.37
N LYS A 300 -29.45 -10.11 -19.63
CA LYS A 300 -30.69 -9.45 -19.22
C LYS A 300 -31.71 -10.47 -18.75
N ALA A 301 -31.89 -10.49 -17.43
CA ALA A 301 -32.92 -11.30 -16.79
C ALA A 301 -34.36 -11.04 -17.29
N ASP A 302 -34.61 -9.99 -18.08
CA ASP A 302 -35.89 -9.66 -18.70
C ASP A 302 -35.55 -9.08 -20.09
N THR A 303 -35.53 -9.95 -21.10
CA THR A 303 -35.03 -9.61 -22.44
C THR A 303 -35.92 -8.61 -23.14
N ASP A 304 -37.24 -8.80 -23.04
CA ASP A 304 -38.20 -7.95 -23.74
C ASP A 304 -38.52 -6.66 -22.96
N GLY A 305 -38.26 -6.63 -21.65
CA GLY A 305 -38.45 -5.50 -20.76
C GLY A 305 -39.92 -5.25 -20.41
N ASP A 306 -40.71 -6.29 -20.13
CA ASP A 306 -42.10 -6.21 -19.68
C ASP A 306 -42.28 -6.29 -18.15
N GLY A 307 -41.22 -6.68 -17.43
CA GLY A 307 -41.15 -6.78 -15.98
C GLY A 307 -41.29 -8.19 -15.42
N MET A 308 -41.40 -9.22 -16.25
CA MET A 308 -41.20 -10.62 -15.88
C MET A 308 -39.80 -11.08 -16.32
N SER A 309 -39.18 -12.03 -15.60
CA SER A 309 -37.91 -12.58 -16.09
C SER A 309 -38.13 -13.68 -17.11
N ASP A 310 -37.18 -13.85 -18.04
CA ASP A 310 -37.28 -14.82 -19.12
C ASP A 310 -37.46 -16.24 -18.55
N GLY A 311 -36.70 -16.59 -17.50
CA GLY A 311 -36.87 -17.83 -16.76
C GLY A 311 -38.25 -18.02 -16.13
N ASP A 312 -38.84 -16.96 -15.57
CA ASP A 312 -40.19 -16.98 -14.99
C ASP A 312 -41.27 -17.19 -16.06
N GLU A 313 -41.07 -16.60 -17.24
CA GLU A 313 -41.94 -16.72 -18.40
C GLU A 313 -41.94 -18.14 -18.94
N ILE A 314 -40.76 -18.75 -19.13
CA ILE A 314 -40.63 -20.14 -19.55
C ILE A 314 -41.31 -21.10 -18.57
N ILE A 315 -41.15 -20.89 -17.25
CA ILE A 315 -41.84 -21.69 -16.23
C ILE A 315 -43.37 -21.57 -16.34
N LYS A 316 -43.88 -20.39 -16.73
CA LYS A 316 -45.32 -20.13 -16.90
C LYS A 316 -45.84 -20.48 -18.31
N GLY A 317 -44.96 -20.89 -19.23
CA GLY A 317 -45.30 -21.20 -20.62
C GLY A 317 -45.65 -19.94 -21.44
N ARG A 318 -44.96 -18.83 -21.17
CA ARG A 318 -45.01 -17.58 -21.94
C ARG A 318 -43.84 -17.50 -22.93
N ASP A 319 -43.87 -16.50 -23.80
CA ASP A 319 -42.83 -16.24 -24.80
C ASP A 319 -41.97 -15.06 -24.32
N PRO A 320 -40.71 -15.28 -23.93
CA PRO A 320 -39.83 -14.25 -23.33
C PRO A 320 -39.36 -13.16 -24.31
N LEU A 321 -39.85 -13.21 -25.56
CA LEU A 321 -39.57 -12.20 -26.59
C LEU A 321 -40.79 -11.31 -26.89
N GLU A 322 -41.94 -11.55 -26.26
CA GLU A 322 -43.19 -10.82 -26.50
C GLU A 322 -43.75 -10.11 -25.27
N LYS A 323 -43.65 -8.77 -25.26
CA LYS A 323 -44.17 -7.94 -24.16
C LYS A 323 -45.67 -8.18 -23.92
N GLU A 324 -46.07 -8.41 -22.67
CA GLU A 324 -47.48 -8.55 -22.24
C GLU A 324 -48.23 -7.23 -22.01
#